data_AF-A0A2V6VLJ7-F1
#
_entry.id   AF-A0A2V6VLJ7-F1
#
_cell.length_a   1.000
_cell.length_b   1.000
_cell.length_c   1.000
_cell.angle_alpha   90.00
_cell.angle_beta   90.00
_cell.angle_gamma   90.00
#
_symmetry.space_group_name_H-M   'P 1'
#
loop_
_entity.id
_entity.type
_entity.pdbx_description
1 polymer ?
#
loop_
_entity_poly.entity_id
_entity_poly.type
_entity_poly.pdbx_seq_one_letter_code
_entity_poly.pdbx_strand_id
1 'polypeptide(L)'
;MMRLMATLTVAALFVVAAAHVAAAELKPIHTQKTKDVVVALASESGQWKQGKNEFVLEFTSAKDKQPVDAGKVTLNTSMTMSGMAPMIAGATLSPDKSPGRYTGTITFPDSGARQVTVTWDGPAGKGSTKFSVSVR
;
A
#
# COMPACT_ATOMS: atom_id res chain seq x y z
N MET A 1 -41.41 -39.68 -40.85
CA MET A 1 -40.01 -39.36 -40.51
C MET A 1 -39.91 -37.85 -40.28
N MET A 2 -39.56 -37.46 -39.04
CA MET A 2 -39.16 -36.15 -38.50
C MET A 2 -39.96 -34.88 -38.89
N ARG A 3 -40.74 -34.33 -37.93
CA ARG A 3 -41.15 -32.92 -37.92
C ARG A 3 -40.36 -32.19 -36.82
N LEU A 4 -39.72 -31.09 -37.20
CA LEU A 4 -38.77 -30.27 -36.43
C LEU A 4 -39.29 -29.91 -35.03
N MET A 5 -38.46 -30.17 -34.01
CA MET A 5 -38.62 -29.66 -32.65
C MET A 5 -38.04 -28.25 -32.54
N ALA A 6 -38.85 -27.34 -32.00
CA ALA A 6 -38.43 -26.02 -31.56
C ALA A 6 -37.49 -26.12 -30.34
N THR A 7 -36.45 -25.30 -30.30
CA THR A 7 -35.67 -25.08 -29.08
C THR A 7 -35.36 -23.60 -28.96
N LEU A 8 -36.09 -22.94 -28.07
CA LEU A 8 -35.88 -21.56 -27.65
C LEU A 8 -34.82 -21.59 -26.54
N THR A 9 -33.59 -21.17 -26.85
CA THR A 9 -32.53 -21.03 -25.83
C THR A 9 -32.54 -19.59 -25.31
N VAL A 10 -33.04 -19.41 -24.09
CA VAL A 10 -32.90 -18.15 -23.34
C VAL A 10 -31.52 -18.17 -22.66
N ALA A 11 -30.57 -17.41 -23.19
CA ALA A 11 -29.31 -17.15 -22.50
C ALA A 11 -29.50 -15.98 -21.53
N ALA A 12 -29.64 -16.29 -20.24
CA ALA A 12 -29.64 -15.28 -19.18
C ALA A 12 -28.22 -14.75 -18.99
N LEU A 13 -27.96 -13.52 -19.46
CA LEU A 13 -26.76 -12.77 -19.12
C LEU A 13 -26.89 -12.29 -17.66
N PHE A 14 -26.19 -12.95 -16.74
CA PHE A 14 -25.94 -12.38 -15.42
C PHE A 14 -24.83 -11.32 -15.56
N VAL A 15 -25.23 -10.06 -15.71
CA VAL A 15 -24.33 -8.92 -15.50
C VAL A 15 -24.22 -8.73 -13.99
N VAL A 16 -23.15 -9.25 -13.39
CA VAL A 16 -22.76 -8.88 -12.02
C VAL A 16 -22.21 -7.46 -12.10
N ALA A 17 -23.06 -6.48 -11.84
CA ALA A 17 -22.66 -5.11 -11.59
C ALA A 17 -21.88 -5.07 -10.27
N ALA A 18 -20.55 -5.21 -10.35
CA ALA A 18 -19.69 -4.88 -9.23
C ALA A 18 -19.85 -3.39 -8.96
N ALA A 19 -20.52 -3.04 -7.86
CA ALA A 19 -20.59 -1.67 -7.37
C ALA A 19 -19.16 -1.19 -7.09
N HIS A 20 -18.59 -0.41 -8.02
CA HIS A 20 -17.39 0.35 -7.77
C HIS A 20 -17.75 1.47 -6.80
N VAL A 21 -17.68 1.15 -5.51
CA VAL A 21 -17.46 2.18 -4.49
C VAL A 21 -16.14 2.83 -4.88
N ALA A 22 -16.19 4.07 -5.34
CA ALA A 22 -15.01 4.82 -5.75
C ALA A 22 -14.08 4.91 -4.53
N ALA A 23 -13.11 4.00 -4.46
CA ALA A 23 -11.97 4.17 -3.59
C ALA A 23 -11.29 5.45 -4.06
N ALA A 24 -11.09 6.41 -3.15
CA ALA A 24 -10.32 7.61 -3.46
C ALA A 24 -9.04 7.20 -4.20
N GLU A 25 -8.79 7.78 -5.38
CA GLU A 25 -7.64 7.42 -6.20
C GLU A 25 -6.36 7.77 -5.44
N LEU A 26 -5.67 6.76 -4.95
CA LEU A 26 -4.42 6.92 -4.23
C LEU A 26 -3.30 7.27 -5.21
N LYS A 27 -2.53 8.29 -4.85
CA LYS A 27 -1.37 8.73 -5.61
C LYS A 27 -0.10 8.18 -4.97
N PRO A 28 0.81 7.57 -5.76
CA PRO A 28 2.08 7.08 -5.24
C PRO A 28 2.92 8.22 -4.65
N ILE A 29 3.44 8.01 -3.44
CA ILE A 29 4.49 8.83 -2.82
C ILE A 29 5.86 8.25 -3.19
N HIS A 30 6.02 6.93 -3.02
CA HIS A 30 7.27 6.23 -3.33
C HIS A 30 6.99 4.75 -3.62
N THR A 31 7.81 4.14 -4.48
CA THR A 31 7.81 2.69 -4.69
C THR A 31 9.22 2.16 -4.54
N GLN A 32 9.38 1.21 -3.63
CA GLN A 32 10.67 0.60 -3.32
C GLN A 32 10.64 -0.88 -3.66
N LYS A 33 11.37 -1.26 -4.71
CA LYS A 33 11.58 -2.67 -5.06
C LYS A 33 12.72 -3.26 -4.22
N THR A 34 12.49 -4.44 -3.65
CA THR A 34 13.51 -5.31 -3.07
C THR A 34 13.68 -6.55 -3.94
N LYS A 35 14.39 -7.57 -3.45
CA LYS A 35 14.58 -8.83 -4.19
C LYS A 35 13.24 -9.51 -4.49
N ASP A 36 12.43 -9.72 -3.44
CA ASP A 36 11.23 -10.56 -3.52
C ASP A 36 9.93 -9.75 -3.42
N VAL A 37 9.99 -8.53 -2.88
CA VAL A 37 8.81 -7.70 -2.60
C VAL A 37 9.00 -6.27 -3.13
N VAL A 38 7.92 -5.69 -3.66
CA VAL A 38 7.76 -4.27 -3.94
C VAL A 38 6.89 -3.66 -2.85
N VAL A 39 7.43 -2.63 -2.19
CA VAL A 39 6.74 -1.84 -1.17
C VAL A 39 6.31 -0.52 -1.79
N ALA A 40 5.01 -0.28 -1.91
CA ALA A 40 4.44 0.97 -2.42
C ALA A 40 3.83 1.78 -1.28
N LEU A 41 4.21 3.05 -1.20
CA LEU A 41 3.66 4.03 -0.27
C LEU A 41 2.83 5.02 -1.09
N ALA A 42 1.57 5.21 -0.72
CA ALA A 42 0.65 6.11 -1.42
C ALA A 42 -0.23 6.89 -0.44
N SER A 43 -0.72 8.05 -0.87
CA SER A 43 -1.73 8.84 -0.14
C SER A 43 -2.68 9.49 -1.14
N GLU A 44 -3.76 10.09 -0.65
CA GLU A 44 -4.69 10.83 -1.51
C GLU A 44 -4.01 12.02 -2.24
N SER A 45 -3.05 12.68 -1.57
CA SER A 45 -2.29 13.81 -2.11
C SER A 45 -1.08 13.40 -2.95
N GLY A 46 -0.55 12.18 -2.76
CA GLY A 46 0.73 11.76 -3.35
C GLY A 46 1.96 12.39 -2.69
N GLN A 47 1.77 13.07 -1.55
CA GLN A 47 2.84 13.74 -0.80
C GLN A 47 2.50 13.79 0.68
N TRP A 48 3.50 13.59 1.54
CA TRP A 48 3.37 13.89 2.96
C TRP A 48 3.56 15.39 3.22
N LYS A 49 2.77 15.88 4.17
CA LYS A 49 2.78 17.26 4.64
C LYS A 49 3.14 17.39 6.11
N GLN A 50 3.44 18.60 6.56
CA GLN A 50 3.50 18.89 7.99
C GLN A 50 2.14 18.60 8.65
N GLY A 51 2.16 18.10 9.88
CA GLY A 51 0.98 17.65 10.61
C GLY A 51 0.61 16.19 10.31
N LYS A 52 -0.67 15.85 10.53
CA LYS A 52 -1.18 14.48 10.38
C LYS A 52 -1.30 14.10 8.90
N ASN A 53 -0.83 12.90 8.57
CA ASN A 53 -0.94 12.27 7.26
C ASN A 53 -1.61 10.91 7.39
N GLU A 54 -2.43 10.59 6.40
CA GLU A 54 -2.99 9.26 6.19
C GLU A 54 -2.41 8.71 4.90
N PHE A 55 -2.06 7.43 4.90
CA PHE A 55 -1.41 6.78 3.78
C PHE A 55 -1.72 5.30 3.74
N VAL A 56 -1.34 4.67 2.65
CA VAL A 56 -1.46 3.24 2.41
C VAL A 56 -0.09 2.69 2.07
N LEU A 57 0.22 1.54 2.66
CA LEU A 57 1.41 0.76 2.37
C LEU A 57 1.00 -0.57 1.77
N GLU A 58 1.49 -0.89 0.58
CA GLU A 58 1.17 -2.10 -0.16
C GLU A 58 2.42 -2.94 -0.41
N PHE A 59 2.30 -4.23 -0.20
CA PHE A 59 3.33 -5.23 -0.42
C PHE A 59 2.88 -6.14 -1.56
N THR A 60 3.67 -6.18 -2.64
CA THR A 60 3.42 -7.05 -3.78
C THR A 60 4.66 -7.84 -4.14
N SER A 61 4.48 -9.03 -4.70
CA SER A 61 5.58 -9.88 -5.15
C SER A 61 6.32 -9.20 -6.30
N ALA A 62 7.64 -9.15 -6.22
CA ALA A 62 8.48 -8.60 -7.27
C ALA A 62 8.46 -9.45 -8.56
N LYS A 63 8.01 -10.70 -8.46
CA LYS A 63 7.97 -11.68 -9.55
C LYS A 63 6.74 -11.52 -10.44
N ASP A 64 5.57 -11.40 -9.83
CA ASP A 64 4.27 -11.49 -10.50
C ASP A 64 3.28 -10.40 -10.09
N LYS A 65 3.71 -9.46 -9.22
CA LYS A 65 2.92 -8.32 -8.72
C LYS A 65 1.69 -8.71 -7.91
N GLN A 66 1.57 -9.97 -7.48
CA GLN A 66 0.47 -10.40 -6.62
C GLN A 66 0.64 -9.84 -5.20
N PRO A 67 -0.46 -9.56 -4.47
CA PRO A 67 -0.38 -9.12 -3.08
C PRO A 67 0.36 -10.13 -2.20
N VAL A 68 1.20 -9.62 -1.29
CA VAL A 68 2.01 -10.44 -0.36
C VAL A 68 1.54 -10.18 1.06
N ASP A 69 1.14 -11.25 1.77
CA ASP A 69 0.91 -11.16 3.20
C ASP A 69 2.24 -10.94 3.95
N ALA A 70 2.47 -9.68 4.32
CA ALA A 70 3.66 -9.22 5.02
C ALA A 70 3.57 -9.37 6.55
N GLY A 71 2.45 -9.88 7.07
CA GLY A 71 2.24 -10.09 8.50
C GLY A 71 2.37 -8.81 9.32
N LYS A 72 3.29 -8.82 10.29
CA LYS A 72 3.57 -7.68 11.16
C LYS A 72 4.44 -6.66 10.43
N VAL A 73 3.89 -5.49 10.13
CA VAL A 73 4.61 -4.41 9.45
C VAL A 73 4.84 -3.24 10.39
N THR A 74 6.03 -2.63 10.29
CA THR A 74 6.31 -1.33 10.93
C THR A 74 6.86 -0.33 9.92
N LEU A 75 6.51 0.94 10.12
CA LEU A 75 7.09 2.06 9.38
C LEU A 75 7.55 3.10 10.39
N ASN A 76 8.83 3.44 10.34
CA ASN A 76 9.39 4.58 11.06
C ASN A 76 10.13 5.49 10.08
N THR A 77 10.31 6.73 10.50
CA THR A 77 11.04 7.74 9.75
C THR A 77 12.07 8.37 10.65
N SER A 78 13.18 8.81 10.06
CA SER A 78 14.22 9.57 10.73
C SER A 78 14.63 10.77 9.88
N MET A 79 14.94 11.89 10.53
CA MET A 79 15.62 13.03 9.91
C MET A 79 16.94 13.26 10.65
N THR A 80 18.04 13.25 9.91
CA THR A 80 19.36 13.59 10.45
C THR A 80 19.40 15.06 10.81
N MET A 81 19.83 15.38 12.03
CA MET A 81 20.06 16.74 12.51
C MET A 81 21.54 16.92 12.83
N SER A 82 22.16 17.97 12.31
CA SER A 82 23.59 18.22 12.54
C SER A 82 23.85 18.52 14.01
N GLY A 83 24.79 17.79 14.64
CA GLY A 83 25.17 17.99 16.04
C GLY A 83 24.11 17.58 17.06
N MET A 84 22.99 16.97 16.66
CA MET A 84 21.91 16.53 17.53
C MET A 84 21.49 15.09 17.22
N ALA A 85 20.73 14.47 18.13
CA ALA A 85 20.11 13.17 17.87
C ALA A 85 19.13 13.26 16.68
N PRO A 86 19.01 12.23 15.84
CA PRO A 86 18.04 12.22 14.75
C PRO A 86 16.61 12.36 15.28
N MET A 87 15.80 13.14 14.57
CA MET A 87 14.38 13.23 14.87
C MET A 87 13.67 11.99 14.30
N ILE A 88 12.97 11.23 15.15
CA ILE A 88 12.28 9.99 14.77
C ILE A 88 10.77 10.20 14.82
N ALA A 89 10.04 9.71 13.82
CA ALA A 89 8.58 9.59 13.87
C ALA A 89 8.15 8.19 13.43
N GLY A 90 7.37 7.51 14.27
CA GLY A 90 6.76 6.22 13.98
C GLY A 90 5.35 6.37 13.43
N ALA A 91 4.97 5.53 12.48
CA ALA A 91 3.60 5.44 12.02
C ALA A 91 2.81 4.39 12.82
N THR A 92 1.51 4.62 12.97
CA THR A 92 0.55 3.59 13.35
C THR A 92 0.07 2.91 12.08
N LEU A 93 0.15 1.58 12.01
CA LEU A 93 -0.31 0.78 10.86
C LEU A 93 -1.37 -0.22 11.31
N SER A 94 -2.41 -0.36 10.50
CA SER A 94 -3.46 -1.37 10.65
C SER A 94 -3.59 -2.16 9.35
N PRO A 95 -3.66 -3.50 9.39
CA PRO A 95 -4.00 -4.29 8.23
C PRO A 95 -5.35 -3.86 7.65
N ASP A 96 -5.44 -3.79 6.34
CA ASP A 96 -6.71 -3.59 5.64
C ASP A 96 -7.35 -4.95 5.26
N LYS A 97 -8.56 -4.92 4.69
CA LYS A 97 -9.28 -6.10 4.19
C LYS A 97 -8.53 -6.81 3.06
N SER A 98 -7.67 -6.09 2.33
CA SER A 98 -6.87 -6.65 1.24
C SER A 98 -5.54 -7.18 1.78
N PRO A 99 -5.15 -8.45 1.51
CA PRO A 99 -3.86 -8.98 1.90
C PRO A 99 -2.70 -8.10 1.40
N GLY A 100 -1.68 -7.90 2.23
CA GLY A 100 -0.52 -7.08 1.88
C GLY A 100 -0.77 -5.57 1.86
N ARG A 101 -1.96 -5.11 2.25
CA ARG A 101 -2.30 -3.69 2.34
C ARG A 101 -2.49 -3.25 3.78
N TYR A 102 -1.92 -2.10 4.12
CA TYR A 102 -1.97 -1.52 5.46
C TYR A 102 -2.36 -0.05 5.35
N THR A 103 -3.35 0.38 6.14
CA THR A 103 -3.65 1.80 6.33
C THR A 103 -2.76 2.35 7.43
N GLY A 104 -2.24 3.55 7.21
CA GLY A 104 -1.25 4.15 8.07
C GLY A 104 -1.56 5.59 8.42
N THR A 105 -1.16 5.98 9.63
CA THR A 105 -1.15 7.39 10.04
C THR A 105 0.22 7.76 10.62
N ILE A 106 0.68 8.96 10.30
CA ILE A 106 1.93 9.52 10.82
C ILE A 106 1.81 11.04 10.92
N THR A 107 2.45 11.63 11.93
CA THR A 107 2.46 13.09 12.14
C THR A 107 3.88 13.61 12.05
N PHE A 108 4.08 14.68 11.27
CA PHE A 108 5.37 15.35 11.14
C PHE A 108 5.31 16.75 11.77
N PRO A 109 6.24 17.10 12.67
CA PRO A 109 6.28 18.43 13.28
C PRO A 109 6.82 19.50 12.32
N ASP A 110 7.55 19.11 11.28
CA ASP A 110 8.18 19.99 10.30
C ASP A 110 8.25 19.34 8.91
N SER A 111 8.68 20.14 7.92
CA SER A 111 9.01 19.68 6.57
C SER A 111 10.47 19.21 6.48
N GLY A 112 10.80 18.48 5.43
CA GLY A 112 12.16 18.01 5.18
C GLY A 112 12.24 16.58 4.67
N ALA A 113 13.45 16.16 4.32
CA ALA A 113 13.72 14.79 3.90
C ALA A 113 13.66 13.84 5.08
N ARG A 114 12.89 12.77 4.93
CA ARG A 114 12.74 11.69 5.90
C ARG A 114 13.31 10.41 5.33
N GLN A 115 14.27 9.83 6.02
CA GLN A 115 14.68 8.46 5.78
C GLN A 115 13.62 7.53 6.38
N VAL A 116 12.82 6.92 5.52
CA VAL A 116 11.82 5.91 5.87
C VAL A 116 12.51 4.56 6.02
N THR A 117 12.15 3.82 7.06
CA THR A 117 12.46 2.40 7.24
C THR A 117 11.16 1.63 7.37
N VAL A 118 10.98 0.65 6.51
CA VAL A 118 9.88 -0.31 6.58
C VAL A 118 10.47 -1.67 6.98
N THR A 119 9.81 -2.37 7.90
CA THR A 119 10.12 -3.76 8.25
C THR A 119 8.87 -4.60 8.19
N TRP A 120 9.03 -5.88 7.87
CA TRP A 120 7.94 -6.85 7.86
C TRP A 120 8.40 -8.21 8.38
N ASP A 121 7.45 -8.94 8.97
CA ASP A 121 7.61 -10.30 9.48
C ASP A 121 6.28 -11.03 9.30
N GLY A 122 6.21 -11.87 8.26
CA GLY A 122 4.99 -12.56 7.89
C GLY A 122 5.23 -13.91 7.21
N PRO A 123 4.16 -14.59 6.77
CA PRO A 123 4.24 -15.93 6.18
C PRO A 123 5.12 -16.00 4.92
N ALA A 124 5.19 -14.90 4.15
CA ALA A 124 6.05 -14.79 2.98
C ALA A 124 7.52 -14.48 3.30
N GLY A 125 7.88 -14.35 4.58
CA GLY A 125 9.23 -14.09 5.06
C GLY A 125 9.38 -12.77 5.83
N LYS A 126 10.62 -12.49 6.22
CA LYS A 126 11.01 -11.29 6.96
C LYS A 126 11.88 -10.40 6.09
N GLY A 127 11.77 -9.09 6.29
CA GLY A 127 12.64 -8.16 5.57
C GLY A 127 12.56 -6.73 6.04
N SER A 128 13.42 -5.90 5.45
CA SER A 128 13.44 -4.46 5.67
C SER A 128 13.86 -3.74 4.41
N THR A 129 13.37 -2.52 4.25
CA THR A 129 13.83 -1.61 3.21
C THR A 129 13.88 -0.18 3.71
N LYS A 130 14.70 0.64 3.07
CA LYS A 130 14.91 2.04 3.40
C LYS A 130 14.85 2.89 2.15
N PHE A 131 14.16 4.03 2.22
CA PHE A 131 14.05 4.99 1.13
C PHE A 131 13.79 6.40 1.69
N SER A 132 14.01 7.43 0.86
CA SER A 132 13.82 8.83 1.26
C SER A 132 12.50 9.37 0.73
N VAL A 133 11.75 10.07 1.59
CA VAL A 133 10.51 10.78 1.22
C VAL A 133 10.60 12.21 1.73
N SER A 134 10.20 13.19 0.91
CA SER A 134 10.10 14.59 1.34
C SER A 134 8.75 14.86 1.98
N VAL A 135 8.76 15.49 3.16
CA VAL A 135 7.60 16.16 3.75
C VAL A 135 7.61 17.62 3.29
N ARG A 136 6.51 18.11 2.71
CA ARG A 136 6.41 19.48 2.16
C ARG A 136 5.14 20.19 2.60
#